data_AF-A0A956HD05-F1
#
_entry.id   AF-A0A956HD05-F1
#
_cell.length_a   1.000
_cell.length_b   1.000
_cell.length_c   1.000
_cell.angle_alpha   90.00
_cell.angle_beta   90.00
_cell.angle_gamma   90.00
#
_symmetry.space_group_name_H-M   'P 1'
#
loop_
_entity.id
_entity.type
_entity.pdbx_description
1 polymer ?
#
loop_
_entity_poly.entity_id
_entity_poly.type
_entity_poly.pdbx_seq_one_letter_code
_entity_poly.pdbx_strand_id
1 'polypeptide(L)'
;MPLAIEALLAQRPDEAAIAAFLAAHSFPLVEGAEVTFVYHGPASAVRLRHFIFGLPTAQPFTRVIGTQLWYHTIDLPPGSRVEYKLEIELGGKKTWIRDPRNPAIARDPFGANSVCQGAGYEPPEWTEPDSEARPGYLEDFTLEDTAFGEPRRVTVYVPARFRLRRRYHLLVCHDGGDYLRYAALKTVLDNLIHRLEVAPLIVALTHPGDRLVEYPDDPRHAQFIAEQLVPAMEERYPLLAKPASRGIMGASFGAV
;
A
#
# COMPACT_ATOMS: atom_id res chain seq x y z
N MET A 1 27.68 -17.78 4.09
CA MET A 1 27.99 -17.49 5.51
C MET A 1 26.74 -17.87 6.31
N PRO A 2 26.85 -18.37 7.55
CA PRO A 2 25.67 -18.62 8.38
C PRO A 2 24.91 -17.31 8.61
N LEU A 3 23.60 -17.38 8.76
CA LEU A 3 22.78 -16.21 9.07
C LEU A 3 23.16 -15.66 10.46
N ALA A 4 23.00 -14.36 10.69
CA ALA A 4 23.37 -13.76 11.98
C ALA A 4 22.58 -14.38 13.15
N ILE A 5 21.31 -14.75 12.92
CA ILE A 5 20.50 -15.47 13.92
C ILE A 5 21.07 -16.86 14.22
N GLU A 6 21.56 -17.59 13.21
CA GLU A 6 22.18 -18.91 13.41
C GLU A 6 23.50 -18.80 14.18
N ALA A 7 24.31 -17.78 13.85
CA ALA A 7 25.56 -17.48 14.55
C ALA A 7 25.33 -17.10 16.02
N LEU A 8 24.24 -16.39 16.32
CA LEU A 8 23.81 -16.11 17.69
C LEU A 8 23.43 -17.41 18.40
N LEU A 9 22.57 -18.24 17.78
CA LEU A 9 22.07 -19.48 18.38
C LEU A 9 23.17 -20.50 18.66
N ALA A 10 24.19 -20.59 17.80
CA ALA A 10 25.34 -21.47 17.98
C ALA A 10 26.11 -21.19 19.28
N GLN A 11 26.04 -19.96 19.80
CA GLN A 11 26.68 -19.55 21.04
C GLN A 11 25.84 -19.82 22.29
N ARG A 12 24.61 -20.33 22.14
CA ARG A 12 23.64 -20.55 23.24
C ARG A 12 23.44 -19.27 24.06
N PRO A 13 22.86 -18.24 23.45
CA PRO A 13 22.89 -16.89 24.00
C PRO A 13 22.05 -16.80 25.28
N ASP A 14 22.51 -16.00 26.23
CA ASP A 14 21.69 -15.54 27.35
C ASP A 14 20.92 -14.27 26.97
N GLU A 15 20.12 -13.74 27.90
CA GLU A 15 19.33 -12.51 27.67
C GLU A 15 20.20 -11.28 27.41
N ALA A 16 21.43 -11.23 27.92
CA ALA A 16 22.34 -10.11 27.68
C ALA A 16 22.90 -10.15 26.25
N ALA A 17 23.32 -11.32 25.78
CA ALA A 17 23.74 -11.53 24.40
C ALA A 17 22.59 -11.27 23.40
N ILE A 18 21.36 -11.70 23.74
CA ILE A 18 20.17 -11.39 22.95
C ILE A 18 19.92 -9.88 22.89
N ALA A 19 19.97 -9.17 24.03
CA ALA A 19 19.77 -7.73 24.06
C ALA A 19 20.83 -7.01 23.20
N ALA A 20 22.09 -7.43 23.27
CA ALA A 20 23.17 -6.89 22.44
C ALA A 20 22.93 -7.16 20.95
N PHE A 21 22.54 -8.39 20.58
CA PHE A 21 22.19 -8.74 19.20
C PHE A 21 21.04 -7.88 18.67
N LEU A 22 19.97 -7.75 19.47
CA LEU A 22 18.79 -6.98 19.10
C LEU A 22 19.05 -5.47 19.01
N ALA A 23 20.07 -4.95 19.71
CA ALA A 23 20.49 -3.56 19.63
C ALA A 23 21.44 -3.31 18.44
N ALA A 24 22.19 -4.32 18.02
CA ALA A 24 23.13 -4.24 16.91
C ALA A 24 22.49 -4.39 15.52
N HIS A 25 21.21 -4.83 15.46
CA HIS A 25 20.51 -5.11 14.22
C HIS A 25 19.18 -4.37 14.12
N SER A 26 18.80 -4.01 12.89
CA SER A 26 17.46 -3.57 12.53
C SER A 26 16.62 -4.77 12.09
N PHE A 27 15.32 -4.75 12.39
CA PHE A 27 14.42 -5.85 12.03
C PHE A 27 13.28 -5.38 11.12
N PRO A 28 12.82 -6.22 10.17
CA PRO A 28 13.33 -7.56 9.84
C PRO A 28 14.79 -7.54 9.36
N LEU A 29 15.56 -8.53 9.77
CA LEU A 29 16.98 -8.63 9.42
C LEU A 29 17.09 -9.31 8.06
N VAL A 30 17.64 -8.61 7.08
CA VAL A 30 17.69 -9.03 5.68
C VAL A 30 19.12 -9.41 5.31
N GLU A 31 19.35 -10.68 4.97
CA GLU A 31 20.65 -11.26 4.65
C GLU A 31 20.58 -11.99 3.31
N GLY A 32 20.68 -11.24 2.21
CA GLY A 32 20.40 -11.79 0.87
C GLY A 32 18.91 -12.07 0.72
N ALA A 33 18.54 -13.27 0.27
CA ALA A 33 17.13 -13.65 0.15
C ALA A 33 16.49 -14.02 1.49
N GLU A 34 17.30 -14.34 2.50
CA GLU A 34 16.82 -14.76 3.81
C GLU A 34 16.44 -13.55 4.67
N VAL A 35 15.22 -13.56 5.20
CA VAL A 35 14.71 -12.51 6.07
C VAL A 35 14.30 -13.09 7.42
N THR A 36 14.97 -12.64 8.47
CA THR A 36 14.71 -13.05 9.85
C THR A 36 13.84 -12.01 10.56
N PHE A 37 12.68 -12.45 11.04
CA PHE A 37 11.77 -11.71 11.90
C PHE A 37 11.99 -12.12 13.35
N VAL A 38 11.82 -11.19 14.30
CA VAL A 38 11.98 -11.48 15.72
C VAL A 38 10.86 -10.88 16.56
N TYR A 39 10.59 -11.52 17.70
CA TYR A 39 9.83 -10.93 18.80
C TYR A 39 10.56 -11.25 20.11
N HIS A 40 10.76 -10.24 20.95
CA HIS A 40 11.40 -10.41 22.26
C HIS A 40 10.43 -9.99 23.35
N GLY A 41 9.89 -10.98 24.07
CA GLY A 41 8.91 -10.74 25.12
C GLY A 41 8.12 -11.99 25.52
N PRO A 42 7.25 -11.87 26.53
CA PRO A 42 6.45 -12.99 27.00
C PRO A 42 5.40 -13.36 25.95
N ALA A 43 5.31 -14.64 25.64
CA ALA A 43 4.29 -15.24 24.78
C ALA A 43 4.25 -16.77 25.02
N SER A 44 3.10 -17.39 24.75
CA SER A 44 2.98 -18.84 24.57
C SER A 44 3.13 -19.27 23.11
N ALA A 45 2.83 -18.37 22.16
CA ALA A 45 3.12 -18.55 20.74
C ALA A 45 3.29 -17.19 20.04
N VAL A 46 4.10 -17.16 18.99
CA VAL A 46 4.26 -16.01 18.09
C VAL A 46 4.12 -16.50 16.66
N ARG A 47 3.40 -15.75 15.81
CA ARG A 47 3.24 -16.08 14.39
C ARG A 47 3.45 -14.86 13.50
N LEU A 48 4.06 -15.08 12.33
CA LEU A 48 4.16 -14.08 11.26
C LEU A 48 2.84 -14.08 10.48
N ARG A 49 2.15 -12.94 10.43
CA ARG A 49 0.96 -12.74 9.61
C ARG A 49 1.31 -11.92 8.38
N HIS A 50 1.08 -12.47 7.19
CA HIS A 50 1.28 -11.79 5.90
C HIS A 50 0.40 -12.44 4.82
N PHE A 51 0.35 -11.82 3.64
CA PHE A 51 -0.47 -12.27 2.51
C PHE A 51 0.37 -12.49 1.24
N ILE A 52 1.54 -13.13 1.39
CA ILE A 52 2.35 -13.51 0.24
C ILE A 52 1.69 -14.71 -0.43
N PHE A 53 1.41 -14.60 -1.73
CA PHE A 53 0.82 -15.69 -2.50
C PHE A 53 1.72 -16.94 -2.45
N GLY A 54 1.11 -18.10 -2.22
CA GLY A 54 1.83 -19.38 -2.12
C GLY A 54 2.39 -19.72 -0.74
N LEU A 55 2.32 -18.81 0.24
CA LEU A 55 2.74 -19.07 1.62
C LEU A 55 1.55 -19.09 2.60
N PRO A 56 1.62 -19.86 3.70
CA PRO A 56 0.62 -19.80 4.75
C PRO A 56 0.52 -18.39 5.34
N THR A 57 -0.71 -17.90 5.52
CA THR A 57 -0.97 -16.55 6.07
C THR A 57 -0.59 -16.39 7.54
N ALA A 58 -0.25 -17.49 8.23
CA ALA A 58 0.26 -17.53 9.58
C ALA A 58 1.40 -18.55 9.69
N GLN A 59 2.61 -18.09 9.98
CA GLN A 59 3.77 -18.97 10.14
C GLN A 59 4.31 -18.91 11.57
N PRO A 60 4.53 -20.05 12.25
CA PRO A 60 4.95 -20.05 13.66
C PRO A 60 6.43 -19.67 13.80
N PHE A 61 6.73 -18.84 14.81
CA PHE A 61 8.09 -18.58 15.24
C PHE A 61 8.61 -19.72 16.12
N THR A 62 9.93 -19.88 16.15
CA THR A 62 10.64 -20.74 17.08
C THR A 62 11.11 -19.93 18.29
N ARG A 63 10.82 -20.41 19.51
CA ARG A 63 11.37 -19.82 20.74
C ARG A 63 12.78 -20.33 21.01
N VAL A 64 13.69 -19.43 21.32
CA VAL A 64 15.03 -19.78 21.80
C VAL A 64 14.91 -20.27 23.25
N ILE A 65 15.26 -21.54 23.46
CA ILE A 65 15.10 -22.24 24.74
C ILE A 65 15.77 -21.45 25.87
N GLY A 66 15.05 -21.30 26.99
CA GLY A 66 15.55 -20.60 28.19
C GLY A 66 15.48 -19.07 28.12
N THR A 67 14.95 -18.49 27.03
CA THR A 67 14.90 -17.03 26.83
C THR A 67 13.52 -16.56 26.38
N GLN A 68 13.34 -15.26 26.20
CA GLN A 68 12.12 -14.66 25.63
C GLN A 68 12.24 -14.29 24.14
N LEU A 69 13.31 -14.73 23.46
CA LEU A 69 13.49 -14.48 22.04
C LEU A 69 12.72 -15.51 21.20
N TRP A 70 11.95 -15.01 20.25
CA TRP A 70 11.29 -15.75 19.19
C TRP A 70 11.84 -15.29 17.86
N TYR A 71 12.08 -16.21 16.93
CA TYR A 71 12.51 -15.89 15.58
C TYR A 71 11.78 -16.72 14.53
N HIS A 72 11.68 -16.19 13.31
CA HIS A 72 11.22 -16.91 12.12
C HIS A 72 11.96 -16.39 10.90
N THR A 73 12.45 -17.28 10.06
CA THR A 73 13.16 -16.92 8.82
C THR A 73 12.36 -17.40 7.62
N ILE A 74 12.25 -16.54 6.61
CA ILE A 74 11.64 -16.88 5.31
C ILE A 74 12.58 -16.43 4.19
N ASP A 75 12.53 -17.14 3.07
CA ASP A 75 13.12 -16.70 1.82
C ASP A 75 12.17 -15.72 1.11
N LEU A 76 12.68 -14.54 0.73
CA LEU A 76 11.99 -13.57 -0.09
C LEU A 76 12.84 -13.23 -1.33
N PRO A 77 12.23 -13.21 -2.53
CA PRO A 77 12.92 -12.75 -3.73
C PRO A 77 13.50 -11.33 -3.56
N PRO A 78 14.66 -11.02 -4.17
CA PRO A 78 15.21 -9.66 -4.18
C PRO A 78 14.19 -8.63 -4.69
N GLY A 79 14.21 -7.43 -4.09
CA GLY A 79 13.27 -6.35 -4.41
C GLY A 79 11.86 -6.54 -3.84
N SER A 80 11.60 -7.55 -3.01
CA SER A 80 10.30 -7.75 -2.37
C SER A 80 9.98 -6.63 -1.38
N ARG A 81 8.72 -6.17 -1.36
CA ARG A 81 8.14 -5.35 -0.28
C ARG A 81 6.88 -6.02 0.23
N VAL A 82 6.89 -6.44 1.50
CA VAL A 82 5.80 -7.22 2.09
C VAL A 82 5.29 -6.54 3.36
N GLU A 83 3.98 -6.36 3.45
CA GLU A 83 3.33 -5.93 4.68
C GLU A 83 3.04 -7.12 5.59
N TYR A 84 3.30 -6.97 6.88
CA TYR A 84 3.11 -8.02 7.87
C TYR A 84 2.69 -7.49 9.26
N LYS A 85 2.20 -8.40 10.09
CA LYS A 85 1.97 -8.21 11.53
C LYS A 85 2.51 -9.40 12.32
N LEU A 86 2.75 -9.20 13.60
CA LEU A 86 3.03 -10.27 14.55
C LEU A 86 1.74 -10.64 15.27
N GLU A 87 1.36 -11.91 15.27
CA GLU A 87 0.33 -12.43 16.15
C GLU A 87 0.99 -12.97 17.43
N ILE A 88 0.67 -12.35 18.56
CA ILE A 88 1.15 -12.76 19.88
C ILE A 88 0.03 -13.46 20.62
N GLU A 89 0.31 -14.66 21.13
CA GLU A 89 -0.56 -15.40 22.01
C GLU A 89 -0.01 -15.33 23.44
N LEU A 90 -0.79 -14.77 24.37
CA LEU A 90 -0.41 -14.63 25.77
C LEU A 90 -1.66 -14.75 26.65
N GLY A 91 -1.61 -15.63 27.66
CA GLY A 91 -2.75 -15.86 28.56
C GLY A 91 -4.03 -16.33 27.83
N GLY A 92 -3.88 -17.10 26.74
CA GLY A 92 -5.00 -17.57 25.92
C GLY A 92 -5.59 -16.52 24.97
N LYS A 93 -5.10 -15.27 25.01
CA LYS A 93 -5.53 -14.20 24.09
C LYS A 93 -4.58 -14.09 22.91
N LYS A 94 -5.12 -13.99 21.69
CA LYS A 94 -4.38 -13.67 20.47
C LYS A 94 -4.53 -12.19 20.15
N THR A 95 -3.43 -11.51 19.86
CA THR A 95 -3.43 -10.08 19.48
C THR A 95 -2.49 -9.87 18.31
N TRP A 96 -2.94 -9.11 17.32
CA TRP A 96 -2.10 -8.70 16.19
C TRP A 96 -1.47 -7.35 16.50
N ILE A 97 -0.15 -7.30 16.46
CA ILE A 97 0.63 -6.08 16.68
C ILE A 97 1.48 -5.79 15.46
N ARG A 98 1.83 -4.51 15.27
CA ARG A 98 2.98 -4.15 14.44
C ARG A 98 4.24 -4.65 15.13
N ASP A 99 5.25 -4.98 14.34
CA ASP A 99 6.58 -5.27 14.85
C ASP A 99 7.15 -4.03 15.57
N PRO A 100 7.35 -4.09 16.89
CA PRO A 100 7.84 -2.95 17.66
C PRO A 100 9.26 -2.51 17.29
N ARG A 101 10.02 -3.37 16.59
CA ARG A 101 11.40 -3.13 16.17
C ARG A 101 11.53 -2.65 14.73
N ASN A 102 10.43 -2.64 13.98
CA ASN A 102 10.42 -2.21 12.60
C ASN A 102 9.85 -0.78 12.48
N PRO A 103 10.68 0.24 12.17
CA PRO A 103 10.20 1.60 11.95
C PRO A 103 9.45 1.76 10.62
N ALA A 104 9.64 0.87 9.65
CA ALA A 104 9.00 0.94 8.35
C ALA A 104 7.53 0.51 8.47
N ILE A 105 6.64 1.41 8.06
CA ILE A 105 5.19 1.22 8.15
C ILE A 105 4.51 1.49 6.82
N ALA A 106 3.43 0.76 6.56
CA ALA A 106 2.44 1.07 5.55
C ALA A 106 1.15 1.44 6.27
N ARG A 107 0.48 2.49 5.80
CA ARG A 107 -0.84 2.89 6.31
C ARG A 107 -1.89 2.50 5.30
N ASP A 108 -3.03 2.09 5.81
CA ASP A 108 -4.20 1.70 5.03
C ASP A 108 -5.48 2.15 5.77
N PRO A 109 -6.66 2.02 5.15
CA PRO A 109 -7.93 2.37 5.80
C PRO A 109 -8.23 1.63 7.12
N PHE A 110 -7.53 0.53 7.40
CA PHE A 110 -7.68 -0.32 8.59
C PHE A 110 -6.57 -0.10 9.63
N GLY A 111 -5.69 0.88 9.42
CA GLY A 111 -4.65 1.29 10.35
C GLY A 111 -3.25 1.27 9.72
N ALA A 112 -2.36 0.45 10.28
CA ALA A 112 -1.00 0.33 9.79
C ALA A 112 -0.42 -1.07 9.96
N ASN A 113 0.45 -1.45 9.03
CA ASN A 113 1.23 -2.68 9.01
C ASN A 113 2.72 -2.36 9.11
N SER A 114 3.50 -3.33 9.60
CA SER A 114 4.96 -3.27 9.47
C SER A 114 5.34 -3.68 8.04
N VAL A 115 6.43 -3.12 7.51
CA VAL A 115 6.88 -3.40 6.14
C VAL A 115 8.22 -4.09 6.17
N CYS A 116 8.28 -5.28 5.60
CA CYS A 116 9.53 -5.96 5.25
C CYS A 116 9.99 -5.46 3.88
N GLN A 117 11.17 -4.84 3.84
CA GLN A 117 11.85 -4.44 2.62
C GLN A 117 12.97 -5.47 2.38
N GLY A 118 12.76 -6.38 1.42
CA GLY A 118 13.72 -7.44 1.10
C GLY A 118 15.00 -6.89 0.45
N ALA A 119 15.97 -7.77 0.20
CA ALA A 119 17.27 -7.34 -0.30
C ALA A 119 17.16 -6.55 -1.61
N GLY A 120 17.79 -5.38 -1.64
CA GLY A 120 17.79 -4.49 -2.80
C GLY A 120 16.47 -3.78 -3.07
N TYR A 121 15.47 -3.87 -2.18
CA TYR A 121 14.28 -3.03 -2.30
C TYR A 121 14.63 -1.57 -2.02
N GLU A 122 14.27 -0.70 -2.96
CA GLU A 122 14.27 0.74 -2.78
C GLU A 122 12.85 1.26 -3.09
N PRO A 123 12.31 2.23 -2.32
CA PRO A 123 11.09 2.91 -2.70
C PRO A 123 11.22 3.47 -4.13
N PRO A 124 10.25 3.23 -5.01
CA PRO A 124 10.34 3.76 -6.36
C PRO A 124 10.39 5.28 -6.33
N GLU A 125 11.35 5.87 -7.04
CA GLU A 125 11.59 7.32 -7.02
C GLU A 125 10.37 8.15 -7.42
N TRP A 126 9.50 7.62 -8.30
CA TRP A 126 8.27 8.30 -8.70
C TRP A 126 7.24 8.41 -7.57
N THR A 127 7.42 7.72 -6.44
CA THR A 127 6.54 7.85 -5.26
C THR A 127 6.96 8.97 -4.30
N GLU A 128 8.17 9.51 -4.46
CA GLU A 128 8.72 10.56 -3.60
C GLU A 128 8.60 11.95 -4.27
N PRO A 129 8.43 13.05 -3.52
CA PRO A 129 8.35 14.39 -4.11
C PRO A 129 9.64 14.75 -4.87
N ASP A 130 9.50 15.07 -6.17
CA ASP A 130 10.59 15.59 -7.00
C ASP A 130 10.51 17.12 -7.06
N SER A 131 11.58 17.81 -6.67
CA SER A 131 11.62 19.28 -6.62
C SER A 131 11.61 19.93 -8.00
N GLU A 132 12.02 19.21 -9.05
CA GLU A 132 11.99 19.67 -10.44
C GLU A 132 10.62 19.44 -11.09
N ALA A 133 9.85 18.47 -10.55
CA ALA A 133 8.51 18.18 -11.03
C ALA A 133 7.56 19.34 -10.70
N ARG A 134 7.05 19.99 -11.76
CA ARG A 134 6.00 20.99 -11.60
C ARG A 134 4.72 20.29 -11.12
N PRO A 135 4.12 20.70 -10.00
CA PRO A 135 2.93 20.03 -9.49
C PRO A 135 1.70 20.36 -10.33
N GLY A 136 0.87 19.34 -10.57
CA GLY A 136 -0.54 19.50 -10.85
C GLY A 136 -1.31 19.93 -9.58
N TYR A 137 -2.62 20.07 -9.71
CA TYR A 137 -3.49 20.44 -8.59
C TYR A 137 -4.69 19.50 -8.47
N LEU A 138 -5.28 19.48 -7.28
CA LEU A 138 -6.51 18.75 -6.99
C LEU A 138 -7.64 19.77 -6.85
N GLU A 139 -8.78 19.49 -7.44
CA GLU A 139 -10.02 20.24 -7.21
C GLU A 139 -11.18 19.29 -6.97
N ASP A 140 -12.16 19.72 -6.18
CA ASP A 140 -13.33 18.92 -5.83
C ASP A 140 -14.58 19.47 -6.51
N PHE A 141 -15.48 18.57 -6.90
CA PHE A 141 -16.86 18.92 -7.22
C PHE A 141 -17.81 17.81 -6.75
N THR A 142 -19.09 18.14 -6.68
CA THR A 142 -20.16 17.21 -6.29
C THR A 142 -21.11 16.99 -7.46
N LEU A 143 -21.50 15.74 -7.68
CA LEU A 143 -22.63 15.37 -8.53
C LEU A 143 -23.83 15.14 -7.61
N GLU A 144 -24.88 15.94 -7.75
CA GLU A 144 -26.04 15.91 -6.85
C GLU A 144 -27.01 14.78 -7.21
N ASP A 145 -27.45 14.71 -8.47
CA ASP A 145 -28.47 13.77 -8.94
C ASP A 145 -27.85 12.46 -9.45
N THR A 146 -27.32 11.64 -8.54
CA THR A 146 -26.62 10.39 -8.92
C THR A 146 -27.53 9.16 -8.94
N ALA A 147 -27.11 8.12 -9.67
CA ALA A 147 -27.77 6.81 -9.72
C ALA A 147 -27.90 6.13 -8.35
N PHE A 148 -27.12 6.57 -7.36
CA PHE A 148 -27.20 6.08 -5.98
C PHE A 148 -28.29 6.77 -5.16
N GLY A 149 -28.93 7.82 -5.68
CA GLY A 149 -29.94 8.61 -4.96
C GLY A 149 -29.36 9.56 -3.91
N GLU A 150 -28.04 9.74 -3.90
CA GLU A 150 -27.33 10.65 -3.01
C GLU A 150 -26.18 11.37 -3.72
N PRO A 151 -25.77 12.56 -3.27
CA PRO A 151 -24.67 13.27 -3.90
C PRO A 151 -23.34 12.52 -3.81
N ARG A 152 -22.56 12.52 -4.90
CA ARG A 152 -21.22 11.92 -4.96
C ARG A 152 -20.15 13.00 -5.13
N ARG A 153 -19.21 13.05 -4.18
CA ARG A 153 -17.99 13.84 -4.31
C ARG A 153 -17.06 13.20 -5.32
N VAL A 154 -16.45 14.03 -6.16
CA VAL A 154 -15.38 13.67 -7.07
C VAL A 154 -14.21 14.61 -6.82
N THR A 155 -13.03 14.05 -6.59
CA THR A 155 -11.78 14.84 -6.63
C THR A 155 -11.18 14.69 -8.01
N VAL A 156 -10.64 15.76 -8.59
CA VAL A 156 -10.01 15.73 -9.91
C VAL A 156 -8.56 16.12 -9.78
N TYR A 157 -7.68 15.26 -10.28
CA TYR A 157 -6.30 15.65 -10.57
C TYR A 157 -6.23 16.32 -11.94
N VAL A 158 -5.72 17.55 -11.94
CA VAL A 158 -5.45 18.32 -13.15
C VAL A 158 -3.92 18.45 -13.31
N PRO A 159 -3.35 18.03 -14.45
CA PRO A 159 -1.91 17.94 -14.60
C PRO A 159 -1.28 19.33 -14.68
N ALA A 160 0.01 19.40 -14.36
CA ALA A 160 0.78 20.62 -14.51
C ALA A 160 0.71 21.15 -15.95
N ARG A 161 0.73 22.49 -16.08
CA ARG A 161 0.66 23.18 -17.37
C ARG A 161 -0.62 22.87 -18.17
N PHE A 162 -1.71 22.56 -17.47
CA PHE A 162 -3.05 22.42 -18.07
C PHE A 162 -3.40 23.62 -18.96
N ARG A 163 -4.07 23.34 -20.08
CA ARG A 163 -4.46 24.28 -21.13
C ARG A 163 -5.77 23.84 -21.76
N LEU A 164 -6.76 24.74 -21.79
CA LEU A 164 -8.08 24.51 -22.39
C LEU A 164 -8.03 24.15 -23.89
N ARG A 165 -7.00 24.61 -24.61
CA ARG A 165 -6.81 24.33 -26.05
C ARG A 165 -6.20 22.96 -26.35
N ARG A 166 -5.71 22.23 -25.34
CA ARG A 166 -5.22 20.85 -25.49
C ARG A 166 -6.35 19.86 -25.27
N ARG A 167 -6.09 18.58 -25.53
CA ARG A 167 -6.98 17.47 -25.17
C ARG A 167 -6.23 16.50 -24.27
N TYR A 168 -6.91 15.94 -23.27
CA TYR A 168 -6.31 15.06 -22.25
C TYR A 168 -7.01 13.70 -22.25
N HIS A 169 -6.24 12.69 -21.85
CA HIS A 169 -6.80 11.38 -21.50
C HIS A 169 -7.55 11.48 -20.16
N LEU A 170 -8.52 10.59 -19.96
CA LEU A 170 -9.26 10.47 -18.69
C LEU A 170 -8.91 9.14 -18.02
N LEU A 171 -8.55 9.19 -16.74
CA LEU A 171 -8.49 8.03 -15.87
C LEU A 171 -9.55 8.16 -14.79
N VAL A 172 -10.43 7.17 -14.64
CA VAL A 172 -11.33 7.07 -13.49
C VAL A 172 -10.65 6.19 -12.44
N CYS A 173 -10.43 6.74 -11.25
CA CYS A 173 -9.78 6.05 -10.13
C CYS A 173 -10.82 5.79 -9.02
N HIS A 174 -11.18 4.52 -8.85
CA HIS A 174 -11.94 4.05 -7.69
C HIS A 174 -11.09 4.15 -6.41
N ASP A 175 -11.75 4.25 -5.25
CA ASP A 175 -11.10 4.47 -3.95
C ASP A 175 -10.12 5.67 -3.95
N GLY A 176 -10.45 6.73 -4.70
CA GLY A 176 -9.49 7.78 -5.04
C GLY A 176 -8.94 8.53 -3.82
N GLY A 177 -9.75 8.70 -2.77
CA GLY A 177 -9.28 9.23 -1.49
C GLY A 177 -8.20 8.37 -0.83
N ASP A 178 -8.26 7.06 -0.97
CA ASP A 178 -7.26 6.14 -0.41
C ASP A 178 -5.98 6.14 -1.24
N TYR A 179 -6.09 6.19 -2.57
CA TYR A 179 -4.91 6.35 -3.43
C TYR A 179 -4.16 7.67 -3.15
N LEU A 180 -4.89 8.77 -2.92
CA LEU A 180 -4.28 10.05 -2.55
C LEU A 180 -3.60 10.00 -1.17
N ARG A 181 -4.21 9.33 -0.19
CA ARG A 181 -3.71 9.28 1.20
C ARG A 181 -2.59 8.27 1.42
N TYR A 182 -2.68 7.11 0.78
CA TYR A 182 -1.88 5.93 1.13
C TYR A 182 -0.98 5.44 0.00
N ALA A 183 -1.21 5.87 -1.24
CA ALA A 183 -0.44 5.43 -2.40
C ALA A 183 0.32 6.56 -3.13
N ALA A 184 0.40 7.76 -2.52
CA ALA A 184 1.08 8.93 -3.07
C ALA A 184 0.65 9.29 -4.52
N LEU A 185 -0.60 8.98 -4.90
CA LEU A 185 -1.02 9.02 -6.30
C LEU A 185 -0.76 10.37 -6.98
N LYS A 186 -0.96 11.50 -6.27
CA LYS A 186 -0.66 12.83 -6.83
C LYS A 186 0.82 12.97 -7.19
N THR A 187 1.72 12.59 -6.28
CA THR A 187 3.18 12.65 -6.48
C THR A 187 3.59 11.76 -7.65
N VAL A 188 3.04 10.55 -7.71
CA VAL A 188 3.27 9.61 -8.82
C VAL A 188 2.87 10.24 -10.15
N LEU A 189 1.67 10.82 -10.25
CA LEU A 189 1.21 11.48 -11.47
C LEU A 189 2.08 12.68 -11.85
N ASP A 190 2.43 13.53 -10.88
CA ASP A 190 3.28 14.71 -11.10
C ASP A 190 4.64 14.29 -11.67
N ASN A 191 5.29 13.30 -11.07
CA ASN A 191 6.61 12.81 -11.45
C ASN A 191 6.60 12.13 -12.82
N LEU A 192 5.67 11.19 -13.04
CA LEU A 192 5.61 10.44 -14.31
C LEU A 192 5.25 11.36 -15.50
N ILE A 193 4.39 12.36 -15.29
CA ILE A 193 4.06 13.35 -16.33
C ILE A 193 5.24 14.30 -16.57
N HIS A 194 5.93 14.74 -15.51
CA HIS A 194 7.12 15.59 -15.63
C HIS A 194 8.22 14.92 -16.46
N ARG A 195 8.46 13.63 -16.21
CA ARG A 195 9.47 12.80 -16.87
C ARG A 195 9.06 12.30 -18.25
N LEU A 196 7.84 12.61 -18.70
CA LEU A 196 7.26 12.18 -19.98
C LEU A 196 7.08 10.66 -20.09
N GLU A 197 7.02 9.94 -18.97
CA GLU A 197 6.76 8.50 -18.92
C GLU A 197 5.27 8.19 -19.09
N VAL A 198 4.40 9.14 -18.70
CA VAL A 198 2.95 9.08 -18.92
C VAL A 198 2.48 10.36 -19.61
N ALA A 199 1.58 10.21 -20.60
CA ALA A 199 0.98 11.35 -21.27
C ALA A 199 0.16 12.19 -20.28
N PRO A 200 0.14 13.54 -20.38
CA PRO A 200 -0.70 14.37 -19.53
C PRO A 200 -2.17 13.92 -19.57
N LEU A 201 -2.71 13.62 -18.39
CA LEU A 201 -4.06 13.08 -18.20
C LEU A 201 -4.76 13.79 -17.05
N ILE A 202 -6.08 13.74 -17.09
CA ILE A 202 -6.95 14.16 -16.00
C ILE A 202 -7.45 12.91 -15.30
N VAL A 203 -7.42 12.90 -13.96
CA VAL A 203 -7.88 11.75 -13.17
C VAL A 203 -9.12 12.15 -12.38
N ALA A 204 -10.24 11.47 -12.60
CA ALA A 204 -11.44 11.56 -11.77
C ALA A 204 -11.34 10.53 -10.64
N LEU A 205 -11.15 10.99 -9.42
CA LEU A 205 -11.03 10.18 -8.22
C LEU A 205 -12.39 10.09 -7.53
N THR A 206 -12.99 8.91 -7.54
CA THR A 206 -14.29 8.66 -6.92
C THR A 206 -14.15 8.28 -5.46
N HIS A 207 -15.15 8.64 -4.66
CA HIS A 207 -15.24 8.34 -3.24
C HIS A 207 -16.52 7.54 -3.00
N PRO A 208 -16.45 6.21 -2.81
CA PRO A 208 -17.66 5.40 -2.61
C PRO A 208 -18.32 5.75 -1.27
N GLY A 209 -19.65 5.63 -1.21
CA GLY A 209 -20.40 5.74 0.04
C GLY A 209 -20.32 4.43 0.83
N ASP A 210 -20.91 3.37 0.28
CA ASP A 210 -20.77 2.00 0.76
C ASP A 210 -20.04 1.13 -0.26
N ARG A 211 -18.71 1.11 -0.16
CA ARG A 211 -17.82 0.36 -1.05
C ARG A 211 -18.19 -1.12 -1.18
N LEU A 212 -18.72 -1.75 -0.13
CA LEU A 212 -19.02 -3.18 -0.14
C LEU A 212 -20.34 -3.49 -0.87
N VAL A 213 -21.15 -2.48 -1.13
CA VAL A 213 -22.39 -2.58 -1.90
C VAL A 213 -22.19 -2.04 -3.32
N GLU A 214 -21.51 -0.90 -3.47
CA GLU A 214 -21.43 -0.18 -4.74
C GLU A 214 -20.52 -0.85 -5.77
N TYR A 215 -19.40 -1.42 -5.37
CA TYR A 215 -18.44 -2.01 -6.31
C TYR A 215 -18.80 -3.43 -6.77
N PRO A 216 -19.36 -4.32 -5.94
CA PRO A 216 -19.70 -5.68 -6.38
C PRO A 216 -20.93 -5.73 -7.30
N ASP A 217 -20.72 -5.57 -8.62
CA ASP A 217 -21.73 -5.73 -9.68
C ASP A 217 -23.03 -4.93 -9.46
N ASP A 218 -22.93 -3.74 -8.85
CA ASP A 218 -24.07 -2.85 -8.69
C ASP A 218 -24.31 -2.08 -10.00
N PRO A 219 -25.46 -2.24 -10.68
CA PRO A 219 -25.75 -1.53 -11.91
C PRO A 219 -25.77 -0.01 -11.73
N ARG A 220 -26.06 0.49 -10.52
CA ARG A 220 -26.03 1.93 -10.22
C ARG A 220 -24.62 2.48 -10.30
N HIS A 221 -23.60 1.69 -9.97
CA HIS A 221 -22.20 2.10 -10.10
C HIS A 221 -21.80 2.23 -11.56
N ALA A 222 -22.12 1.23 -12.38
CA ALA A 222 -21.88 1.31 -13.83
C ALA A 222 -22.60 2.52 -14.45
N GLN A 223 -23.85 2.76 -14.05
CA GLN A 223 -24.63 3.92 -14.48
C GLN A 223 -23.98 5.24 -14.02
N PHE A 224 -23.60 5.36 -12.75
CA PHE A 224 -22.92 6.53 -12.22
C PHE A 224 -21.64 6.86 -12.98
N ILE A 225 -20.77 5.86 -13.24
CA ILE A 225 -19.52 6.09 -13.95
C ILE A 225 -19.77 6.47 -15.42
N ALA A 226 -20.54 5.66 -16.14
CA ALA A 226 -20.66 5.80 -17.59
C ALA A 226 -21.59 6.93 -18.03
N GLU A 227 -22.70 7.14 -17.32
CA GLU A 227 -23.78 8.04 -17.75
C GLU A 227 -23.77 9.38 -16.99
N GLN A 228 -23.06 9.49 -15.87
CA GLN A 228 -23.08 10.69 -15.04
C GLN A 228 -21.68 11.31 -14.88
N LEU A 229 -20.72 10.53 -14.38
CA LEU A 229 -19.37 11.02 -14.12
C LEU A 229 -18.65 11.38 -15.42
N VAL A 230 -18.59 10.47 -16.39
CA VAL A 230 -17.87 10.73 -17.65
C VAL A 230 -18.44 11.95 -18.39
N PRO A 231 -19.76 12.09 -18.60
CA PRO A 231 -20.31 13.30 -19.20
C PRO A 231 -20.00 14.58 -18.42
N ALA A 232 -20.10 14.54 -17.09
CA ALA A 232 -19.76 15.71 -16.25
C ALA A 232 -18.29 16.11 -16.38
N MET A 233 -17.39 15.14 -16.52
CA MET A 233 -15.96 15.38 -16.77
C MET A 233 -15.71 15.95 -18.17
N GLU A 234 -16.44 15.51 -19.20
CA GLU A 234 -16.34 16.04 -20.57
C GLU A 234 -16.87 17.47 -20.69
N GLU A 235 -17.85 17.84 -19.87
CA GLU A 235 -18.35 19.22 -19.78
C GLU A 235 -17.31 20.16 -19.14
N ARG A 236 -16.61 19.69 -18.10
CA ARG A 236 -15.66 20.50 -17.30
C ARG A 236 -14.28 20.62 -17.92
N TYR A 237 -13.83 19.59 -18.63
CA TYR A 237 -12.46 19.49 -19.12
C TYR A 237 -12.38 19.14 -20.61
N PRO A 238 -11.35 19.61 -21.32
CA PRO A 238 -11.17 19.28 -22.72
C PRO A 238 -10.61 17.86 -22.87
N LEU A 239 -11.47 16.86 -22.74
CA LEU A 239 -11.10 15.44 -22.80
C LEU A 239 -11.11 14.90 -24.25
N LEU A 240 -10.33 13.84 -24.49
CA LEU A 240 -10.43 13.05 -25.70
C LEU A 240 -11.69 12.16 -25.63
N ALA A 241 -12.70 12.48 -26.44
CA ALA A 241 -13.95 11.72 -26.53
C ALA A 241 -13.80 10.43 -27.36
N LYS A 242 -12.86 9.55 -26.97
CA LYS A 242 -12.63 8.24 -27.59
C LYS A 242 -12.47 7.17 -26.52
N PRO A 243 -13.06 5.97 -26.68
CA PRO A 243 -12.88 4.88 -25.72
C PRO A 243 -11.41 4.55 -25.45
N ALA A 244 -10.56 4.53 -26.50
CA ALA A 244 -9.12 4.28 -26.38
C ALA A 244 -8.34 5.35 -25.61
N SER A 245 -8.97 6.49 -25.27
CA SER A 245 -8.37 7.56 -24.47
C SER A 245 -8.85 7.58 -23.02
N ARG A 246 -9.59 6.54 -22.59
CA ARG A 246 -10.16 6.41 -21.25
C ARG A 246 -9.62 5.17 -20.56
N GLY A 247 -9.22 5.32 -19.31
CA GLY A 247 -8.84 4.23 -18.43
C GLY A 247 -9.72 4.20 -17.18
N ILE A 248 -9.81 3.03 -16.56
CA ILE A 248 -10.40 2.82 -15.24
C ILE A 248 -9.39 2.07 -14.38
N MET A 249 -9.26 2.46 -13.12
CA MET A 249 -8.31 1.89 -12.17
C MET A 249 -8.98 1.70 -10.81
N GLY A 250 -8.67 0.59 -10.16
CA GLY A 250 -9.01 0.31 -8.78
C GLY A 250 -8.28 -0.94 -8.29
N ALA A 251 -8.48 -1.30 -7.01
CA ALA A 251 -7.90 -2.48 -6.40
C ALA A 251 -8.97 -3.27 -5.62
N SER A 252 -8.82 -4.59 -5.53
CA SER A 252 -9.81 -5.47 -4.90
C SER A 252 -11.20 -5.24 -5.54
N PHE A 253 -12.26 -4.96 -4.78
CA PHE A 253 -13.57 -4.66 -5.33
C PHE A 253 -13.58 -3.49 -6.32
N GLY A 254 -12.73 -2.47 -6.15
CA GLY A 254 -12.64 -1.38 -7.12
C GLY A 254 -12.08 -1.80 -8.48
N ALA A 255 -11.53 -3.01 -8.62
CA ALA A 255 -11.05 -3.58 -9.89
C ALA A 255 -12.04 -4.53 -10.57
N VAL A 256 -13.06 -4.98 -9.83
CA VAL A 256 -14.14 -5.86 -10.34
C VAL A 256 -15.21 -4.98 -10.98
#